data_AF-R1GSB8-F1
#
_entry.id   AF-R1GSB8-F1
#
_cell.length_a   1.000
_cell.length_b   1.000
_cell.length_c   1.000
_cell.angle_alpha   90.00
_cell.angle_beta   90.00
_cell.angle_gamma   90.00
#
_symmetry.space_group_name_H-M   'P 1'
#
loop_
_entity.id
_entity.type
_entity.pdbx_description
1 polymer ?
#
loop_
_entity_poly.entity_id
_entity_poly.type
_entity_poly.pdbx_seq_one_letter_code
_entity_poly.pdbx_strand_id
1 'polypeptide(L)'
;MLVERSPELITAVGVLVVPAFLTLILRCYVRITRRSFGKDDCCLVIAGLLYGWQTYEMVQGALDGIGVHDVLLADKPEKAMHALKHMFMIVISFTFCVLFIKLGIAYMLLRVAVNLVHLWLIRIVTAIYVVVSLAVDLYVILQCSPVEANWDYSLLAAGTGHCGPVSVVVNLTYLITATNIVTDWFYVGM
;
A
#
# COMPACT_ATOMS: atom_id res chain seq x y z
N MET A 1 3.59 26.61 7.85
CA MET A 1 3.02 25.58 6.96
C MET A 1 3.24 26.06 5.54
N LEU A 2 3.81 25.23 4.67
CA LEU A 2 3.82 25.49 3.23
C LEU A 2 2.45 25.02 2.74
N VAL A 3 1.55 25.92 2.35
CA VAL A 3 0.14 25.58 2.11
C VAL A 3 -0.14 25.68 0.62
N GLU A 4 -0.25 24.51 -0.04
CA GLU A 4 -1.34 24.19 -0.95
C GLU A 4 -1.71 22.70 -0.78
N ARG A 5 -3.01 22.39 -0.63
CA ARG A 5 -3.66 21.06 -0.49
C ARG A 5 -3.31 20.13 0.69
N SER A 6 -2.20 20.30 1.41
CA SER A 6 -1.87 19.47 2.59
C SER A 6 -3.00 19.33 3.65
N PRO A 7 -3.77 20.38 4.03
CA PRO A 7 -4.86 20.23 5.00
C PRO A 7 -6.06 19.42 4.46
N GLU A 8 -6.32 19.46 3.15
CA GLU A 8 -7.36 18.64 2.52
C GLU A 8 -7.00 17.16 2.63
N LEU A 9 -5.71 16.85 2.44
CA LEU A 9 -5.14 15.50 2.53
C LEU A 9 -5.29 14.93 3.95
N ILE A 10 -4.91 15.71 4.97
CA ILE A 10 -5.05 15.31 6.39
C ILE A 10 -6.52 15.09 6.75
N THR A 11 -7.40 15.98 6.28
CA THR A 11 -8.86 15.86 6.54
C THR A 11 -9.43 14.60 5.92
N ALA A 12 -9.09 14.31 4.65
CA ALA A 12 -9.52 13.10 3.96
C ALA A 12 -9.05 11.82 4.68
N VAL A 13 -7.78 11.77 5.09
CA VAL A 13 -7.23 10.65 5.85
C VAL A 13 -7.95 10.48 7.19
N GLY A 14 -8.14 11.57 7.94
CA GLY A 14 -8.81 11.53 9.24
C GLY A 14 -10.24 10.98 9.15
N VAL A 15 -11.00 11.37 8.13
CA VAL A 15 -12.37 10.91 7.90
C VAL A 15 -12.43 9.42 7.54
N LEU A 16 -11.43 8.88 6.83
CA LEU A 16 -11.39 7.48 6.40
C LEU A 16 -10.86 6.53 7.48
N VAL A 17 -9.93 6.99 8.31
CA VAL A 17 -9.31 6.20 9.38
C VAL A 17 -10.34 5.75 10.41
N VAL A 18 -11.21 6.66 10.85
CA VAL A 18 -12.21 6.38 11.89
C VAL A 18 -13.13 5.22 11.52
N PRO A 19 -13.87 5.22 10.39
CA PRO A 19 -14.71 4.10 10.01
C PRO A 19 -13.90 2.83 9.69
N ALA A 20 -12.69 2.94 9.14
CA ALA A 20 -11.85 1.78 8.85
C ALA A 20 -11.48 1.00 10.14
N PHE A 21 -11.00 1.68 11.17
CA PHE A 21 -10.66 1.02 12.43
C PHE A 21 -11.89 0.59 13.23
N LEU A 22 -12.97 1.38 13.21
CA LEU A 22 -14.24 0.98 13.86
C LEU A 22 -14.79 -0.31 13.27
N THR A 23 -14.82 -0.43 11.93
CA THR A 23 -15.29 -1.65 11.25
C THR A 23 -14.38 -2.84 11.51
N LEU A 24 -13.05 -2.65 11.53
CA LEU A 24 -12.09 -3.70 11.85
C LEU A 24 -12.24 -4.20 13.29
N ILE A 25 -12.35 -3.30 14.27
CA ILE A 25 -12.54 -3.65 15.68
C ILE A 25 -13.86 -4.39 15.87
N LEU A 26 -14.96 -3.90 15.27
CA LEU A 26 -16.26 -4.55 15.35
C LEU A 26 -16.21 -5.95 14.71
N ARG A 27 -15.54 -6.10 13.56
CA ARG A 27 -15.34 -7.40 12.90
C ARG A 27 -14.60 -8.36 13.82
N CYS A 28 -13.47 -7.95 14.40
CA CYS A 28 -12.71 -8.77 15.33
C CYS A 28 -13.55 -9.16 16.55
N TYR A 29 -14.26 -8.21 17.16
CA TYR A 29 -15.12 -8.46 18.32
C TYR A 29 -16.19 -9.52 18.03
N VAL A 30 -16.94 -9.38 16.93
CA VAL A 30 -17.98 -10.34 16.54
C VAL A 30 -17.38 -11.72 16.24
N ARG A 31 -16.26 -11.77 15.51
CA ARG A 31 -15.61 -13.02 15.10
C ARG A 31 -15.00 -13.79 16.28
N ILE A 32 -14.39 -13.08 17.23
CA ILE A 32 -13.87 -13.67 18.46
C ILE A 32 -15.01 -14.18 19.34
N THR A 33 -16.06 -13.37 19.54
CA THR A 33 -17.23 -13.75 20.35
C THR A 33 -17.95 -14.97 19.78
N ARG A 34 -18.06 -15.06 18.44
CA ARG A 34 -18.64 -16.22 17.75
C ARG A 34 -17.66 -17.38 17.56
N ARG A 35 -16.44 -17.32 18.11
CA ARG A 35 -15.36 -18.33 17.95
C ARG A 35 -15.12 -18.72 16.48
N SER A 36 -15.27 -17.75 15.58
CA SER A 36 -15.17 -17.93 14.13
C SER A 36 -13.95 -17.20 13.54
N PHE A 37 -13.04 -16.76 14.40
CA PHE A 37 -11.82 -16.06 14.02
C PHE A 37 -10.95 -16.96 13.13
N GLY A 38 -10.73 -16.53 11.90
CA GLY A 38 -10.06 -17.32 10.86
C GLY A 38 -8.78 -16.68 10.35
N LYS A 39 -8.15 -17.35 9.38
CA LYS A 39 -6.98 -16.82 8.67
C LYS A 39 -7.31 -15.54 7.90
N ASP A 40 -8.55 -15.41 7.43
CA ASP A 40 -9.06 -14.20 6.78
C ASP A 40 -9.00 -12.98 7.72
N ASP A 41 -9.39 -13.16 8.98
CA ASP A 41 -9.37 -12.10 9.98
C ASP A 41 -7.93 -11.72 10.37
N CYS A 42 -7.01 -12.69 10.48
CA CYS A 42 -5.58 -12.39 10.70
C CYS A 42 -4.99 -11.49 9.60
N CYS A 43 -5.27 -11.81 8.33
CA CYS A 43 -4.80 -11.00 7.19
C CYS A 43 -5.34 -9.57 7.27
N LEU A 44 -6.61 -9.40 7.62
CA LEU A 44 -7.23 -8.08 7.76
C LEU A 44 -6.69 -7.28 8.95
N VAL A 45 -6.32 -7.93 10.06
CA VAL A 45 -5.65 -7.26 11.18
C VAL A 45 -4.27 -6.75 10.76
N ILE A 46 -3.49 -7.57 10.04
CA ILE A 46 -2.18 -7.14 9.50
C ILE A 46 -2.35 -5.96 8.54
N ALA A 47 -3.35 -6.02 7.64
CA ALA A 47 -3.67 -4.91 6.76
C ALA A 47 -4.05 -3.64 7.54
N GLY A 48 -4.82 -3.77 8.63
CA GLY A 48 -5.17 -2.65 9.50
C GLY A 48 -3.96 -1.99 10.16
N LEU A 49 -2.96 -2.76 10.57
CA LEU A 49 -1.71 -2.22 11.11
C LEU A 49 -0.91 -1.47 10.04
N LEU A 50 -0.83 -2.02 8.82
CA LEU A 50 -0.17 -1.36 7.68
C LEU A 50 -0.89 -0.09 7.25
N TYR A 51 -2.23 -0.09 7.30
CA TYR A 51 -3.03 1.10 7.06
C TYR A 51 -2.79 2.17 8.13
N GLY A 52 -2.68 1.76 9.40
CA GLY A 52 -2.28 2.65 10.50
C GLY A 52 -0.91 3.30 10.24
N TRP A 53 0.09 2.50 9.86
CA TRP A 53 1.41 2.99 9.44
C TRP A 53 1.28 4.01 8.31
N GLN A 54 0.57 3.64 7.23
CA GLN A 54 0.38 4.52 6.08
C GLN A 54 -0.20 5.87 6.49
N THR A 55 -1.23 5.88 7.33
CA THR A 55 -1.91 7.12 7.73
C THR A 55 -1.00 8.02 8.57
N TYR A 56 -0.13 7.43 9.39
CA TYR A 56 0.90 8.16 10.12
C TYR A 56 1.89 8.83 9.15
N GLU A 57 2.41 8.09 8.18
CA GLU A 57 3.35 8.62 7.18
C GLU A 57 2.72 9.71 6.30
N MET A 58 1.44 9.56 5.94
CA MET A 58 0.69 10.59 5.19
C MET A 58 0.57 11.90 5.97
N VAL A 59 0.31 11.83 7.28
CA VAL A 59 0.23 13.04 8.11
C VAL A 59 1.61 13.70 8.26
N GLN A 60 2.66 12.91 8.53
CA GLN A 60 4.03 13.46 8.64
C GLN A 60 4.49 14.07 7.32
N GLY A 61 4.31 13.35 6.21
CA GLY A 61 4.67 13.85 4.90
C GLY A 61 3.90 15.11 4.50
N ALA A 62 2.61 15.23 4.88
CA ALA A 62 1.86 16.46 4.67
C ALA A 62 2.42 17.66 5.46
N LEU A 63 3.01 17.44 6.64
CA LEU A 63 3.68 18.47 7.43
C LEU A 63 5.03 18.87 6.83
N ASP A 64 5.74 17.92 6.22
CA ASP A 64 7.04 18.12 5.58
C ASP A 64 6.95 18.73 4.18
N GLY A 65 5.77 18.75 3.56
CA GLY A 65 5.50 19.47 2.31
C GLY A 65 4.96 18.64 1.16
N ILE A 66 4.54 17.39 1.41
CA ILE A 66 3.79 16.61 0.41
C ILE A 66 2.52 17.39 0.01
N GLY A 67 2.36 17.61 -1.30
CA GLY A 67 1.23 18.32 -1.90
C GLY A 67 1.52 19.79 -2.27
N VAL A 68 2.69 20.31 -1.90
CA VAL A 68 3.15 21.65 -2.30
C VAL A 68 3.95 21.54 -3.59
N HIS A 69 3.81 22.51 -4.50
CA HIS A 69 4.56 22.54 -5.76
C HIS A 69 6.08 22.55 -5.52
N ASP A 70 6.81 21.78 -6.33
CA ASP A 70 8.28 21.60 -6.23
C ASP A 70 9.06 22.92 -6.20
N VAL A 71 8.55 23.96 -6.86
CA VAL A 71 9.16 25.31 -6.88
C VAL A 71 9.21 25.97 -5.50
N LEU A 72 8.25 25.70 -4.61
CA LEU A 72 8.26 26.20 -3.23
C LEU A 72 9.11 25.32 -2.28
N LEU A 73 9.43 24.10 -2.71
CA LEU A 73 10.30 23.17 -1.99
C LEU A 73 11.79 23.36 -2.35
N ALA A 74 12.08 24.02 -3.48
CA ALA A 74 13.44 24.31 -3.93
C ALA A 74 14.27 25.07 -2.89
N ASP A 75 13.64 25.94 -2.10
CA ASP A 75 14.31 26.72 -1.04
C ASP A 75 14.59 25.90 0.23
N LYS A 76 14.09 24.67 0.36
CA LYS A 76 14.18 23.83 1.56
C LYS A 76 14.52 22.37 1.21
N PRO A 77 15.76 22.09 0.80
CA PRO A 77 16.15 20.76 0.32
C PRO A 77 16.00 19.66 1.38
N GLU A 78 16.23 19.96 2.66
CA GLU A 78 16.04 18.98 3.75
C GLU A 78 14.57 18.52 3.87
N LYS A 79 13.62 19.45 3.75
CA LYS A 79 12.19 19.13 3.81
C LYS A 79 11.73 18.35 2.60
N ALA A 80 12.28 18.65 1.43
CA ALA A 80 12.00 17.90 0.21
C ALA A 80 12.45 16.44 0.35
N MET A 81 13.66 16.20 0.86
CA MET A 81 14.17 14.84 1.10
C MET A 81 13.28 14.07 2.10
N HIS A 82 12.87 14.72 3.20
CA HIS A 82 11.97 14.09 4.17
C HIS A 82 10.60 13.76 3.55
N ALA A 83 10.02 14.68 2.78
CA ALA A 83 8.75 14.45 2.08
C ALA A 83 8.84 13.28 1.10
N LEU A 84 9.93 13.15 0.34
CA LEU A 84 10.21 12.03 -0.56
C LEU A 84 10.34 10.70 0.20
N LYS A 85 11.01 10.72 1.35
CA LYS A 85 11.13 9.54 2.23
C LYS A 85 9.77 9.10 2.76
N HIS A 86 8.95 10.03 3.24
CA HIS A 86 7.58 9.74 3.68
C HIS A 86 6.73 9.21 2.52
N MET A 87 6.82 9.79 1.31
CA MET A 87 6.16 9.24 0.11
C MET A 87 6.56 7.80 -0.18
N PHE A 88 7.85 7.49 -0.12
CA PHE A 88 8.33 6.12 -0.35
C PHE A 88 7.74 5.13 0.67
N MET A 89 7.72 5.50 1.96
CA MET A 89 7.11 4.68 3.01
C MET A 89 5.59 4.51 2.83
N ILE A 90 4.89 5.53 2.33
CA ILE A 90 3.46 5.45 1.99
C ILE A 90 3.22 4.43 0.89
N VAL A 91 4.03 4.43 -0.18
CA VAL A 91 3.89 3.50 -1.30
C VAL A 91 4.15 2.06 -0.87
N ILE A 92 5.19 1.83 -0.05
CA ILE A 92 5.49 0.50 0.49
C ILE A 92 4.34 0.01 1.35
N SER A 93 3.93 0.79 2.36
CA SER A 93 2.85 0.40 3.27
C SER A 93 1.52 0.19 2.54
N PHE A 94 1.22 0.99 1.51
CA PHE A 94 0.05 0.81 0.65
C PHE A 94 0.04 -0.53 -0.07
N THR A 95 1.15 -0.88 -0.73
CA THR A 95 1.15 -2.05 -1.61
C THR A 95 1.08 -3.34 -0.80
N PHE A 96 1.79 -3.41 0.33
CA PHE A 96 1.62 -4.50 1.29
C PHE A 96 0.20 -4.53 1.90
N CYS A 97 -0.39 -3.39 2.23
CA CYS A 97 -1.75 -3.33 2.77
C CYS A 97 -2.77 -3.96 1.80
N VAL A 98 -2.75 -3.55 0.53
CA VAL A 98 -3.64 -4.10 -0.51
C VAL A 98 -3.43 -5.60 -0.71
N LEU A 99 -2.17 -6.07 -0.65
CA LEU A 99 -1.85 -7.50 -0.69
C LEU A 99 -2.54 -8.28 0.42
N PHE A 100 -2.45 -7.83 1.68
CA PHE A 100 -3.08 -8.50 2.81
C PHE A 100 -4.61 -8.41 2.77
N ILE A 101 -5.17 -7.30 2.28
CA ILE A 101 -6.62 -7.16 2.08
C ILE A 101 -7.13 -8.22 1.10
N LYS A 102 -6.50 -8.35 -0.08
CA LYS A 102 -6.92 -9.34 -1.08
C LYS A 102 -6.72 -10.78 -0.61
N LEU A 103 -5.65 -11.06 0.13
CA LEU A 103 -5.49 -12.35 0.82
C LEU A 103 -6.64 -12.64 1.79
N GLY A 104 -7.04 -11.66 2.58
CA GLY A 104 -8.19 -11.78 3.50
C GLY A 104 -9.48 -12.11 2.77
N ILE A 105 -9.77 -11.40 1.66
CA ILE A 105 -10.95 -11.66 0.81
C ILE A 105 -10.89 -13.07 0.21
N ALA A 106 -9.75 -13.47 -0.35
CA ALA A 106 -9.56 -14.80 -0.92
C ALA A 106 -9.80 -15.92 0.11
N TYR A 107 -9.26 -15.79 1.32
CA TYR A 107 -9.50 -16.76 2.39
C TYR A 107 -10.96 -16.80 2.84
N MET A 108 -11.64 -15.65 2.85
CA MET A 108 -13.08 -15.59 3.14
C MET A 108 -13.89 -16.33 2.07
N LEU A 109 -13.59 -16.14 0.78
CA LEU A 109 -14.24 -16.84 -0.32
C LEU A 109 -13.98 -18.35 -0.27
N LEU A 110 -12.73 -18.77 0.00
CA LEU A 110 -12.39 -20.18 0.16
C LEU A 110 -13.14 -20.88 1.29
N ARG A 111 -13.58 -20.13 2.31
CA ARG A 111 -14.35 -20.67 3.43
C ARG A 111 -15.84 -20.85 3.09
N VAL A 112 -16.37 -20.04 2.17
CA VAL A 112 -17.79 -20.04 1.79
C VAL A 112 -18.05 -20.90 0.55
N ALA A 113 -17.08 -20.99 -0.36
CA ALA A 113 -17.22 -21.74 -1.60
C ALA A 113 -17.39 -23.24 -1.36
N VAL A 114 -18.50 -23.79 -1.88
CA VAL A 114 -18.80 -25.23 -1.83
C VAL A 114 -18.29 -25.95 -3.08
N ASN A 115 -18.26 -25.27 -4.22
CA ASN A 115 -17.86 -25.85 -5.51
C ASN A 115 -16.35 -26.03 -5.61
N LEU A 116 -15.90 -27.26 -5.89
CA LEU A 116 -14.47 -27.60 -6.03
C LEU A 116 -13.77 -26.81 -7.13
N VAL A 117 -14.47 -26.52 -8.24
CA VAL A 117 -13.92 -25.70 -9.33
C VAL A 117 -13.65 -24.28 -8.86
N HIS A 118 -14.57 -23.67 -8.10
CA HIS A 118 -14.40 -22.31 -7.57
C HIS A 118 -13.24 -22.26 -6.56
N LEU A 119 -13.13 -23.28 -5.70
CA LEU A 119 -12.01 -23.40 -4.75
C LEU A 119 -10.64 -23.42 -5.46
N TRP A 120 -10.50 -24.19 -6.54
CA TRP A 120 -9.26 -24.24 -7.31
C TRP A 120 -8.96 -22.93 -8.03
N LEU A 121 -9.97 -22.32 -8.66
CA LEU A 121 -9.82 -21.03 -9.33
C LEU A 121 -9.38 -19.93 -8.36
N ILE A 122 -10.03 -19.80 -7.21
CA ILE A 122 -9.65 -18.81 -6.19
C ILE A 122 -8.20 -19.03 -5.75
N ARG A 123 -7.78 -20.27 -5.49
CA ARG A 123 -6.39 -20.58 -5.09
C ARG A 123 -5.38 -20.17 -6.16
N ILE A 124 -5.63 -20.51 -7.42
CA ILE A 124 -4.71 -20.21 -8.53
C ILE A 124 -4.62 -18.69 -8.74
N VAL A 125 -5.76 -18.00 -8.84
CA VAL A 125 -5.81 -16.55 -9.05
C VAL A 125 -5.14 -15.80 -7.89
N THR A 126 -5.42 -16.21 -6.65
CA THR A 126 -4.80 -15.61 -5.46
C THR A 126 -3.29 -15.86 -5.43
N ALA A 127 -2.83 -17.06 -5.77
CA ALA A 127 -1.41 -17.37 -5.80
C ALA A 127 -0.67 -16.53 -6.85
N ILE A 128 -1.22 -16.40 -8.05
CA ILE A 128 -0.66 -15.55 -9.12
C ILE A 128 -0.61 -14.09 -8.66
N TYR A 129 -1.70 -13.60 -8.06
CA TYR A 129 -1.77 -12.24 -7.52
C TYR A 129 -0.65 -11.97 -6.50
N VAL A 130 -0.49 -12.86 -5.52
CA VAL A 130 0.54 -12.72 -4.47
C VAL A 130 1.94 -12.71 -5.07
N VAL A 131 2.23 -13.59 -6.02
CA VAL A 131 3.55 -13.66 -6.68
C VAL A 131 3.84 -12.37 -7.45
N VAL A 132 2.88 -11.88 -8.24
CA VAL A 132 3.05 -10.64 -9.01
C VAL A 132 3.22 -9.44 -8.09
N SER A 133 2.36 -9.30 -7.07
CA SER A 133 2.43 -8.19 -6.12
C SER A 133 3.75 -8.19 -5.34
N LEU A 134 4.18 -9.33 -4.80
CA LEU A 134 5.46 -9.42 -4.07
C LEU A 134 6.66 -9.12 -4.97
N ALA A 135 6.64 -9.55 -6.24
CA ALA A 135 7.71 -9.24 -7.17
C ALA A 135 7.79 -7.73 -7.46
N VAL A 136 6.64 -7.06 -7.62
CA VAL A 136 6.57 -5.61 -7.77
C VAL A 136 7.03 -4.89 -6.50
N ASP A 137 6.59 -5.34 -5.33
CA ASP A 137 6.97 -4.77 -4.02
C ASP A 137 8.48 -4.82 -3.82
N LEU A 138 9.07 -5.99 -4.07
CA LEU A 138 10.52 -6.18 -3.97
C LEU A 138 11.27 -5.30 -4.97
N TYR A 139 10.76 -5.16 -6.20
CA TYR A 139 11.35 -4.26 -7.18
C TYR A 139 11.31 -2.81 -6.69
N VAL A 140 10.16 -2.31 -6.22
CA VAL A 140 10.02 -0.93 -5.74
C VAL A 140 10.96 -0.63 -4.57
N ILE A 141 11.17 -1.60 -3.66
CA ILE A 141 12.10 -1.45 -2.53
C ILE A 141 13.56 -1.45 -3.00
N LEU A 142 13.91 -2.29 -3.99
CA LEU A 142 15.28 -2.56 -4.40
C LEU A 142 15.69 -1.87 -5.72
N GLN A 143 14.85 -0.99 -6.27
CA GLN A 143 15.09 -0.35 -7.57
C GLN A 143 16.31 0.58 -7.59
N CYS A 144 16.78 1.00 -6.42
CA CYS A 144 17.95 1.84 -6.25
C CYS A 144 19.02 1.13 -5.43
N SER A 145 20.28 1.31 -5.82
CA SER A 145 21.46 0.87 -5.08
C SER A 145 22.35 2.09 -4.78
N PRO A 146 22.51 2.50 -3.52
CA PRO A 146 21.90 1.96 -2.31
C PRO A 146 20.41 2.39 -2.18
N VAL A 147 19.62 1.73 -1.32
CA VAL A 147 18.15 1.92 -1.23
C VAL A 147 17.80 3.37 -0.85
N GLU A 148 18.68 4.03 -0.10
CA GLU A 148 18.56 5.42 0.31
C GLU A 148 18.51 6.41 -0.86
N ALA A 149 19.09 6.03 -2.00
CA ALA A 149 19.05 6.84 -3.22
C ALA A 149 17.63 7.00 -3.78
N ASN A 150 16.64 6.27 -3.25
CA ASN A 150 15.24 6.46 -3.61
C ASN A 150 14.63 7.76 -3.07
N TRP A 151 15.13 8.29 -1.96
CA TRP A 151 14.67 9.55 -1.37
C TRP A 151 15.76 10.60 -1.25
N ASP A 152 17.03 10.19 -1.24
CA ASP A 152 18.19 11.08 -1.18
C ASP A 152 18.83 11.25 -2.57
N TYR A 153 18.39 12.28 -3.29
CA TYR A 153 18.94 12.63 -4.60
C TYR A 153 20.40 13.12 -4.56
N SER A 154 20.95 13.45 -3.38
CA SER A 154 22.35 13.85 -3.27
C SER A 154 23.30 12.69 -3.62
N LEU A 155 22.89 11.44 -3.35
CA LEU A 155 23.63 10.23 -3.70
C LEU A 155 23.66 9.99 -5.22
N LEU A 156 22.59 10.36 -5.92
CA LEU A 156 22.56 10.35 -7.39
C LEU A 156 23.48 11.43 -7.96
N ALA A 157 23.42 12.65 -7.40
CA ALA A 157 24.25 13.77 -7.83
C ALA A 157 25.75 13.52 -7.59
N ALA A 158 26.09 12.82 -6.50
CA ALA A 158 27.46 12.41 -6.18
C ALA A 158 27.97 11.21 -7.02
N GLY A 159 27.10 10.58 -7.82
CA GLY A 159 27.46 9.42 -8.64
C GLY A 159 27.65 8.12 -7.84
N THR A 160 27.32 8.12 -6.55
CA THR A 160 27.45 6.95 -5.66
C THR A 160 26.18 6.10 -5.61
N GLY A 161 25.05 6.61 -6.13
CA GLY A 161 23.78 5.89 -6.24
C GLY A 161 23.36 5.66 -7.68
N HIS A 162 22.79 4.50 -7.95
CA HIS A 162 22.20 4.14 -9.24
C HIS A 162 20.76 3.66 -9.03
N CYS A 163 19.83 4.22 -9.80
CA CYS A 163 18.42 3.83 -9.81
C CYS A 163 18.02 3.33 -11.20
N GLY A 164 17.12 2.35 -11.23
CA GLY A 164 16.50 1.87 -12.46
C GLY A 164 15.71 2.97 -13.19
N PRO A 165 15.42 2.78 -14.48
CA PRO A 165 14.69 3.76 -15.27
C PRO A 165 13.25 3.91 -14.76
N VAL A 166 12.78 5.17 -14.70
CA VAL A 166 11.42 5.54 -14.23
C VAL A 166 10.32 4.81 -15.03
N SER A 167 10.56 4.52 -16.31
CA SER A 167 9.61 3.78 -17.16
C SER A 167 9.26 2.40 -16.62
N VAL A 168 10.17 1.72 -15.93
CA VAL A 168 9.89 0.40 -15.35
C VAL A 168 8.93 0.53 -14.17
N VAL A 169 9.13 1.53 -13.30
CA VAL A 169 8.24 1.80 -12.16
C VAL A 169 6.82 2.11 -12.63
N VAL A 170 6.71 2.95 -13.66
CA VAL A 170 5.42 3.29 -14.27
C VAL A 170 4.74 2.04 -14.85
N ASN A 171 5.47 1.21 -15.59
CA ASN A 171 4.92 -0.02 -16.17
C ASN A 171 4.48 -1.02 -15.09
N LEU A 172 5.25 -1.17 -14.00
CA LEU A 172 4.90 -2.04 -12.88
C LEU A 172 3.68 -1.52 -12.13
N THR A 173 3.53 -0.20 -12.02
CA THR A 173 2.32 0.43 -11.45
C THR A 173 1.09 0.10 -12.30
N TYR A 174 1.18 0.21 -13.63
CA TYR A 174 0.09 -0.20 -14.51
C TYR A 174 -0.20 -1.70 -14.40
N LEU A 175 0.84 -2.54 -14.31
CA LEU A 175 0.69 -3.98 -14.12
C LEU A 175 -0.07 -4.29 -12.84
N ILE A 176 0.34 -3.72 -11.70
CA ILE A 176 -0.31 -4.01 -10.41
C ILE A 176 -1.74 -3.49 -10.37
N THR A 177 -2.03 -2.31 -10.95
CA THR A 177 -3.40 -1.80 -11.08
C THR A 177 -4.26 -2.73 -11.93
N ALA A 178 -3.76 -3.20 -13.07
CA ALA A 178 -4.47 -4.15 -13.93
C ALA A 178 -4.72 -5.48 -13.19
N THR A 179 -3.71 -6.03 -12.52
CA THR A 179 -3.82 -7.25 -11.71
C THR A 179 -4.81 -7.09 -10.56
N ASN A 180 -4.86 -5.92 -9.90
CA ASN A 180 -5.86 -5.60 -8.89
C ASN A 180 -7.28 -5.64 -9.47
N ILE A 181 -7.52 -4.95 -10.58
CA ILE A 181 -8.84 -4.92 -11.24
C ILE A 181 -9.26 -6.33 -11.65
N VAL A 182 -8.40 -7.05 -12.38
CA VAL A 182 -8.70 -8.39 -12.88
C VAL A 182 -9.06 -9.35 -11.74
N THR A 183 -8.31 -9.31 -10.63
CA THR A 183 -8.62 -10.15 -9.47
C THR A 183 -9.94 -9.79 -8.81
N ASP A 184 -10.34 -8.52 -8.76
CA ASP A 184 -11.64 -8.12 -8.22
C ASP A 184 -12.79 -8.65 -9.09
N TRP A 185 -12.66 -8.59 -10.42
CA TRP A 185 -13.64 -9.19 -11.33
C TRP A 185 -13.77 -10.69 -11.13
N PHE A 186 -12.64 -11.39 -10.95
CA PHE A 186 -12.66 -12.82 -10.65
C PHE A 186 -13.34 -13.11 -9.31
N TYR A 187 -13.05 -12.34 -8.26
CA TYR A 187 -13.65 -12.54 -6.94
C TYR A 187 -15.16 -12.25 -6.90
N VAL A 188 -15.67 -11.34 -7.74
CA VAL A 188 -17.11 -11.05 -7.84
C VAL A 188 -17.86 -12.05 -8.72
N GLY A 189 -17.23 -12.53 -9.80
CA GLY A 189 -17.85 -13.46 -10.75
C GLY A 189 -17.95 -14.92 -10.28
N MET A 190 -17.48 -15.23 -9.07
CA MET A 190 -17.43 -16.55 -8.45
C MET A 190 -18.34 -16.62 -7.21
#